data_AF-A0A4P6WX07-F1
#
_entry.id   AF-A0A4P6WX07-F1
#
_cell.length_a   1.000
_cell.length_b   1.000
_cell.length_c   1.000
_cell.angle_alpha   90.00
_cell.angle_beta   90.00
_cell.angle_gamma   90.00
#
_symmetry.space_group_name_H-M   'P 1'
#
loop_
_entity.id
_entity.type
_entity.pdbx_description
1 polymer ?
#
loop_
_entity_poly.entity_id
_entity_poly.type
_entity_poly.pdbx_seq_one_letter_code
_entity_poly.pdbx_strand_id
1 'polypeptide(L)'
;MYARLPSILATAVLSGATMVVGIASAQGVAPPTPLGESHRPYWSDGWRGWHFYEDPPQEELVPTARPALAIPSQPTAPPRPPELVEFERLQKTLENLRNIAIMRPTEGNVRRYMQLEMQVVNRASYFADVAQRVAWATPELDPTLQGRPVNAQALEVFDQQQRASRSTSVESLGRDHVLFFFYRSDCPYCHAFAPTLQAFESRHGIQVVAVSVDGGPMPGFPRARPDNGIATALKVTQVPAVFLAQPYTGKITPIGFGVLSESQLLERIATVSSPNGEAMLPSATQRLALP
;
A
#
# COMPACT_ATOMS: atom_id res chain seq x y z
N MET A 1 -44.48 49.34 7.81
CA MET A 1 -44.81 48.51 6.63
C MET A 1 -44.19 47.13 6.90
N TYR A 2 -44.85 46.14 7.53
CA TYR A 2 -45.91 45.23 7.04
C TYR A 2 -45.64 44.78 5.58
N ALA A 3 -45.49 43.50 5.23
CA ALA A 3 -46.35 42.32 5.48
C ALA A 3 -45.55 41.00 5.27
N ARG A 4 -45.62 39.98 6.14
CA ARG A 4 -46.58 38.84 6.27
C ARG A 4 -46.48 37.69 5.23
N LEU A 5 -46.14 36.51 5.79
CA LEU A 5 -46.44 35.08 5.47
C LEU A 5 -47.83 34.80 4.83
N PRO A 6 -48.06 33.64 4.16
CA PRO A 6 -48.36 32.32 4.82
C PRO A 6 -47.78 31.08 4.08
N SER A 7 -47.41 29.95 4.70
CA SER A 7 -48.16 28.87 5.40
C SER A 7 -49.31 28.24 4.59
N ILE A 8 -49.31 26.90 4.41
CA ILE A 8 -50.48 25.99 4.57
C ILE A 8 -50.17 24.51 4.19
N LEU A 9 -50.44 23.62 5.17
CA LEU A 9 -51.01 22.24 5.21
C LEU A 9 -50.44 21.13 4.29
N ALA A 10 -49.94 19.99 4.78
CA ALA A 10 -50.53 18.91 5.60
C ALA A 10 -51.55 18.01 4.88
N THR A 11 -51.24 16.72 4.72
CA THR A 11 -52.17 15.58 4.91
C THR A 11 -51.42 14.25 4.99
N ALA A 12 -51.75 13.48 6.02
CA ALA A 12 -51.45 12.06 6.19
C ALA A 12 -52.58 11.21 5.58
N VAL A 13 -52.28 10.01 5.07
CA VAL A 13 -53.27 8.95 4.84
C VAL A 13 -52.68 7.60 5.24
N LEU A 14 -53.33 6.96 6.22
CA LEU A 14 -53.23 5.55 6.61
C LEU A 14 -53.97 4.66 5.58
N SER A 15 -53.44 3.45 5.34
CA SER A 15 -54.16 2.16 5.16
C SER A 15 -53.22 1.18 4.48
N GLY A 16 -53.18 -0.12 4.75
CA GLY A 16 -54.00 -1.00 5.58
C GLY A 16 -53.41 -2.42 5.42
N ALA A 17 -53.54 -3.24 6.46
CA ALA A 17 -53.07 -4.62 6.47
C ALA A 17 -53.98 -5.52 5.63
N THR A 18 -53.39 -6.46 4.88
CA THR A 18 -54.07 -7.67 4.42
C THR A 18 -53.13 -8.88 4.55
N MET A 19 -53.41 -9.69 5.57
CA MET A 19 -52.98 -11.07 5.70
C MET A 19 -53.74 -11.92 4.68
N VAL A 20 -53.04 -12.75 3.92
CA VAL A 20 -53.63 -13.91 3.24
C VAL A 20 -52.87 -15.15 3.69
N VAL A 21 -53.57 -15.98 4.46
CA VAL A 21 -53.20 -17.34 4.85
C VAL A 21 -53.51 -18.26 3.68
N GLY A 22 -52.48 -18.96 3.17
CA GLY A 22 -52.61 -20.04 2.21
C GLY A 22 -52.38 -21.39 2.89
N ILE A 23 -53.39 -22.26 2.82
CA ILE A 23 -53.53 -23.55 3.51
C ILE A 23 -52.65 -24.62 2.84
N ALA A 24 -52.01 -25.45 3.67
CA ALA A 24 -51.27 -26.64 3.28
C ALA A 24 -52.18 -27.85 3.01
N SER A 25 -51.87 -28.60 1.95
CA SER A 25 -52.14 -30.04 1.73
C SER A 25 -51.52 -30.39 0.37
N ALA A 26 -50.84 -31.49 0.10
CA ALA A 26 -50.45 -32.67 0.85
C ALA A 26 -49.39 -33.43 0.00
N GLN A 27 -48.85 -34.50 0.59
CA GLN A 27 -48.24 -35.68 -0.05
C GLN A 27 -46.71 -35.75 -0.14
N GLY A 28 -46.16 -36.68 0.65
CA GLY A 28 -45.22 -37.69 0.15
C GLY A 28 -43.76 -37.29 0.09
N VAL A 29 -43.07 -37.38 1.22
CA VAL A 29 -41.60 -37.40 1.31
C VAL A 29 -41.08 -38.72 0.71
N ALA A 30 -40.32 -38.62 -0.38
CA ALA A 30 -39.30 -39.63 -0.72
C ALA A 30 -37.96 -39.15 -0.13
N PRO A 31 -37.18 -40.00 0.57
CA PRO A 31 -35.88 -39.60 1.07
C PRO A 31 -34.92 -39.44 -0.12
N PRO A 32 -34.15 -38.34 -0.21
CA PRO A 32 -33.06 -38.28 -1.17
C PRO A 32 -31.97 -39.27 -0.75
N THR A 33 -31.66 -40.18 -1.67
CA THR A 33 -30.51 -41.09 -1.66
C THR A 33 -29.22 -40.26 -1.62
N PRO A 34 -28.16 -40.66 -0.88
CA PRO A 34 -26.96 -39.85 -0.77
C PRO A 34 -26.19 -39.88 -2.10
N LEU A 35 -26.31 -38.81 -2.86
CA LEU A 35 -25.45 -38.54 -4.02
C LEU A 35 -24.12 -38.00 -3.52
N GLY A 36 -23.09 -38.82 -3.74
CA GLY A 36 -21.66 -38.53 -3.82
C GLY A 36 -21.16 -37.21 -3.23
N GLU A 37 -20.34 -37.33 -2.19
CA GLU A 37 -19.34 -36.34 -1.81
C GLU A 37 -18.36 -36.12 -2.98
N SER A 38 -18.68 -35.21 -3.89
CA SER A 38 -17.68 -34.56 -4.74
C SER A 38 -18.21 -33.21 -5.17
N HIS A 39 -17.40 -32.17 -4.94
CA HIS A 39 -17.69 -30.73 -5.08
C HIS A 39 -18.26 -30.02 -3.85
N ARG A 40 -17.58 -30.19 -2.71
CA ARG A 40 -17.52 -29.13 -1.71
C ARG A 40 -16.28 -28.28 -1.99
N PRO A 41 -16.40 -26.96 -2.19
CA PRO A 41 -15.25 -26.13 -2.53
C PRO A 41 -14.28 -26.00 -1.35
N TYR A 42 -12.98 -25.85 -1.62
CA TYR A 42 -11.91 -26.05 -0.63
C TYR A 42 -12.02 -25.21 0.65
N TRP A 43 -12.68 -24.04 0.59
CA TRP A 43 -12.94 -23.17 1.75
C TRP A 43 -13.97 -23.72 2.74
N SER A 44 -14.64 -24.83 2.43
CA SER A 44 -15.66 -25.43 3.31
C SER A 44 -15.13 -26.50 4.27
N ASP A 45 -13.88 -26.94 4.13
CA ASP A 45 -13.25 -27.95 5.00
C ASP A 45 -12.08 -27.37 5.80
N GLY A 46 -12.35 -26.88 7.01
CA GLY A 46 -11.35 -26.25 7.89
C GLY A 46 -10.23 -27.16 8.43
N TRP A 47 -10.24 -28.45 8.10
CA TRP A 47 -9.23 -29.44 8.54
C TRP A 47 -8.21 -29.81 7.44
N ARG A 48 -8.39 -29.34 6.20
CA ARG A 48 -7.41 -29.56 5.13
C ARG A 48 -6.40 -28.40 5.18
N GLY A 49 -5.15 -28.71 5.50
CA GLY A 49 -4.05 -27.73 5.52
C GLY A 49 -3.73 -27.16 4.13
N TRP A 50 -2.72 -26.29 4.06
CA TRP A 50 -2.30 -25.54 2.87
C TRP A 50 -1.69 -26.42 1.76
N HIS A 51 -2.50 -27.25 1.11
CA HIS A 51 -2.10 -27.98 -0.11
C HIS A 51 -2.60 -27.18 -1.32
N PHE A 52 -1.67 -26.51 -2.00
CA PHE A 52 -1.94 -25.54 -3.07
C PHE A 52 -2.33 -26.15 -4.43
N TYR A 53 -2.48 -27.47 -4.52
CA TYR A 53 -2.85 -28.15 -5.75
C TYR A 53 -3.89 -29.22 -5.46
N GLU A 54 -5.11 -29.01 -5.94
CA GLU A 54 -6.06 -30.09 -6.17
C GLU A 54 -5.65 -30.74 -7.50
N ASP A 55 -5.61 -32.07 -7.55
CA ASP A 55 -5.42 -32.76 -8.82
C ASP A 55 -6.55 -32.32 -9.76
N PRO A 56 -6.25 -31.81 -10.96
CA PRO A 56 -7.28 -31.43 -11.90
C PRO A 56 -8.20 -32.63 -12.13
N PRO A 57 -9.52 -32.43 -12.25
CA PRO A 57 -10.45 -33.52 -12.46
C PRO A 57 -9.94 -34.38 -13.63
N GLN A 58 -9.80 -35.68 -13.39
CA GLN A 58 -9.39 -36.59 -14.45
C GLN A 58 -10.35 -36.42 -15.61
N GLU A 59 -9.81 -36.00 -16.75
CA GLU A 59 -10.56 -35.82 -17.98
C GLU A 59 -11.14 -37.19 -18.33
N GLU A 60 -12.46 -37.35 -18.15
CA GLU A 60 -13.17 -38.54 -18.58
C GLU A 60 -12.86 -38.74 -20.07
N LEU A 61 -12.25 -39.88 -20.40
CA LEU A 61 -11.97 -40.27 -21.77
C LEU A 61 -13.29 -40.36 -22.52
N VAL A 62 -13.63 -39.29 -23.23
CA VAL A 62 -14.80 -39.22 -24.11
C VAL A 62 -14.64 -40.31 -25.18
N PRO A 63 -15.62 -41.22 -25.37
CA PRO A 63 -15.55 -42.23 -26.40
C PRO A 63 -15.39 -41.62 -27.79
N THR A 64 -14.58 -42.28 -28.60
CA THR A 64 -13.99 -41.86 -29.86
C THR A 64 -14.98 -41.45 -30.96
N ALA A 65 -14.51 -40.46 -31.74
CA ALA A 65 -14.84 -40.16 -33.15
C ALA A 65 -16.19 -39.49 -33.47
N ARG A 66 -16.23 -38.16 -33.31
CA ARG A 66 -16.83 -37.31 -34.35
C ARG A 66 -15.80 -37.10 -35.47
N PRO A 67 -16.20 -37.07 -36.75
CA PRO A 67 -15.29 -36.73 -37.83
C PRO A 67 -14.66 -35.38 -37.52
N ALA A 68 -13.32 -35.33 -37.54
CA ALA A 68 -12.56 -34.12 -37.32
C ALA A 68 -13.01 -33.07 -38.34
N LEU A 69 -13.81 -32.10 -37.89
CA LEU A 69 -13.86 -30.82 -38.58
C LEU A 69 -12.43 -30.31 -38.58
N ALA A 70 -11.91 -30.07 -39.78
CA ALA A 70 -10.56 -29.58 -39.98
C ALA A 70 -10.33 -28.38 -39.05
N ILE A 71 -9.47 -28.56 -38.05
CA ILE A 71 -8.96 -27.45 -37.27
C ILE A 71 -8.31 -26.52 -38.31
N PRO A 72 -8.77 -25.27 -38.46
CA PRO A 72 -8.09 -24.34 -39.35
C PRO A 72 -6.62 -24.32 -38.92
N SER A 73 -5.74 -24.67 -39.86
CA SER A 73 -4.30 -24.66 -39.67
C SER A 73 -3.93 -23.35 -38.97
N GLN A 74 -3.43 -23.44 -37.74
CA GLN A 74 -2.94 -22.26 -37.04
C GLN A 74 -1.95 -21.56 -37.96
N PRO A 75 -2.04 -20.23 -38.14
CA PRO A 75 -1.06 -19.50 -38.92
C PRO A 75 0.32 -19.84 -38.38
N THR A 76 1.18 -20.34 -39.27
CA THR A 76 2.58 -20.69 -38.98
C THR A 76 3.19 -19.58 -38.13
N ALA A 77 3.62 -19.92 -36.91
CA ALA A 77 4.29 -18.97 -36.04
C ALA A 77 5.43 -18.29 -36.82
N PRO A 78 5.64 -16.97 -36.64
CA PRO A 78 6.72 -16.28 -37.34
C PRO A 78 8.06 -17.00 -37.06
N PRO A 79 8.96 -17.06 -38.05
CA PRO A 79 10.24 -17.73 -37.88
C PRO A 79 10.99 -17.14 -36.69
N ARG A 80 11.54 -18.01 -35.82
CA ARG A 80 12.31 -17.58 -34.65
C ARG A 80 13.51 -16.72 -35.09
N PRO A 81 13.77 -15.58 -34.44
CA PRO A 81 14.97 -14.79 -34.71
C PRO A 81 16.25 -15.61 -34.56
N PRO A 82 17.23 -15.45 -35.47
CA PRO A 82 18.49 -16.22 -35.43
C PRO A 82 19.28 -15.99 -34.14
N GLU A 83 19.19 -14.81 -33.53
CA GLU A 83 19.89 -14.42 -32.30
C GLU A 83 19.47 -15.29 -31.11
N LEU A 84 18.20 -15.72 -31.06
CA LEU A 84 17.70 -16.61 -30.00
C LEU A 84 18.34 -18.00 -30.11
N VAL A 85 18.48 -18.52 -31.33
CA VAL A 85 19.10 -19.83 -31.59
C VAL A 85 20.59 -19.78 -31.25
N GLU A 86 21.27 -18.67 -31.56
CA GLU A 86 22.66 -18.45 -31.17
C GLU A 86 22.84 -18.40 -29.66
N PHE A 87 21.96 -17.68 -28.96
CA PHE A 87 21.96 -17.59 -27.50
C PHE A 87 21.76 -18.96 -26.84
N GLU A 88 20.77 -19.75 -27.28
CA GLU A 88 20.51 -21.10 -26.77
C GLU A 88 21.75 -22.01 -26.90
N ARG A 89 22.46 -21.92 -28.04
CA ARG A 89 23.70 -22.69 -28.26
C ARG A 89 24.83 -22.22 -27.36
N LEU A 90 24.98 -20.91 -27.16
CA LEU A 90 25.99 -20.34 -26.28
C LEU A 90 25.75 -20.76 -24.83
N GLN A 91 24.51 -20.66 -24.34
CA GLN A 91 24.10 -21.09 -23.01
C GLN A 91 24.45 -22.57 -22.78
N LYS A 92 24.00 -23.45 -23.67
CA LYS A 92 24.27 -24.89 -23.58
C LYS A 92 25.77 -25.19 -23.57
N THR A 93 26.55 -24.47 -24.36
CA THR A 93 28.00 -24.65 -24.43
C THR A 93 28.67 -24.26 -23.11
N LEU A 94 28.28 -23.11 -22.55
CA LEU A 94 28.79 -22.64 -21.26
C LEU A 94 28.45 -23.61 -20.14
N GLU A 95 27.20 -24.08 -20.07
CA GLU A 95 26.75 -25.08 -19.10
C GLU A 95 27.57 -26.38 -19.21
N ASN A 96 27.79 -26.89 -20.42
CA ASN A 96 28.60 -28.08 -20.64
C ASN A 96 30.05 -27.90 -20.16
N LEU A 97 30.69 -26.78 -20.51
CA LEU A 97 32.06 -26.49 -20.08
C LEU A 97 32.16 -26.35 -18.56
N ARG A 98 31.17 -25.69 -17.93
CA ARG A 98 31.07 -25.58 -16.48
C ARG A 98 30.95 -26.94 -15.82
N ASN A 99 30.06 -27.79 -16.30
CA ASN A 99 29.84 -29.14 -15.76
C ASN A 99 31.11 -30.00 -15.88
N ILE A 100 31.80 -29.96 -17.02
CA ILE A 100 33.06 -30.67 -17.21
C ILE A 100 34.15 -30.15 -16.26
N ALA A 101 34.27 -28.82 -16.10
CA ALA A 101 35.25 -28.22 -15.20
C ALA A 101 34.99 -28.56 -13.73
N ILE A 102 33.72 -28.61 -13.30
CA ILE A 102 33.33 -29.02 -11.94
C ILE A 102 33.63 -30.51 -11.70
N MET A 103 33.23 -31.39 -12.62
CA MET A 103 33.41 -32.83 -12.46
C MET A 103 34.88 -33.27 -12.60
N ARG A 104 35.68 -32.54 -13.38
CA ARG A 104 37.10 -32.82 -13.63
C ARG A 104 37.91 -31.52 -13.69
N PRO A 105 38.36 -30.99 -12.55
CA PRO A 105 39.02 -29.68 -12.44
C PRO A 105 40.48 -29.70 -12.90
N THR A 106 40.69 -29.99 -14.18
CA THR A 106 42.02 -29.84 -14.83
C THR A 106 42.21 -28.41 -15.30
N GLU A 107 43.46 -27.95 -15.36
CA GLU A 107 43.79 -26.59 -15.82
C GLU A 107 43.19 -26.30 -17.21
N GLY A 108 43.24 -27.25 -18.14
CA GLY A 108 42.66 -27.10 -19.48
C GLY A 108 41.14 -26.94 -19.49
N ASN A 109 40.42 -27.66 -18.61
CA ASN A 109 38.96 -27.58 -18.53
C ASN A 109 38.51 -26.25 -17.90
N VAL A 110 39.16 -25.85 -16.81
CA VAL A 110 38.88 -24.57 -16.14
C VAL A 110 39.20 -23.41 -17.07
N ARG A 111 40.35 -23.44 -17.78
CA ARG A 111 40.72 -22.40 -18.74
C ARG A 111 39.68 -22.24 -19.87
N ARG A 112 39.18 -23.34 -20.44
CA ARG A 112 38.15 -23.31 -21.50
C ARG A 112 36.84 -22.68 -21.00
N TYR A 113 36.41 -23.04 -19.79
CA TYR A 113 35.25 -22.43 -19.16
C TYR A 113 35.46 -20.92 -18.96
N MET A 114 36.55 -20.52 -18.31
CA MET A 114 36.87 -19.12 -18.04
C MET A 114 36.95 -18.28 -19.32
N GLN A 115 37.53 -18.83 -20.39
CA GLN A 115 37.59 -18.16 -21.70
C GLN A 115 36.19 -17.86 -22.26
N LEU A 116 35.26 -18.81 -22.19
CA LEU A 116 33.90 -18.60 -22.67
C LEU A 116 33.11 -17.68 -21.73
N GLU A 117 33.28 -17.81 -20.42
CA GLU A 117 32.67 -16.93 -19.41
C GLU A 117 33.10 -15.47 -19.63
N MET A 118 34.40 -15.20 -19.83
CA MET A 118 34.89 -13.86 -20.18
C MET A 118 34.22 -13.30 -21.43
N GLN A 119 33.99 -14.11 -22.47
CA GLN A 119 33.30 -13.66 -23.67
C GLN A 119 31.82 -13.33 -23.42
N VAL A 120 31.15 -14.05 -22.52
CA VAL A 120 29.76 -13.76 -22.11
C VAL A 120 29.71 -12.46 -21.32
N VAL A 121 30.61 -12.29 -20.35
CA VAL A 121 30.74 -11.05 -19.57
C VAL A 121 30.99 -9.86 -20.49
N ASN A 122 31.92 -9.96 -21.45
CA ASN A 122 32.21 -8.89 -22.40
C ASN A 122 30.99 -8.51 -23.26
N ARG A 123 30.18 -9.49 -23.68
CA ARG A 123 28.93 -9.22 -24.41
C ARG A 123 27.91 -8.49 -23.54
N ALA A 124 27.78 -8.87 -22.27
CA ALA A 124 26.90 -8.20 -21.32
C ALA A 124 27.36 -6.75 -21.04
N SER A 125 28.67 -6.53 -20.87
CA SER A 125 29.24 -5.18 -20.72
C SER A 125 28.96 -4.32 -21.95
N TYR A 126 29.19 -4.85 -23.15
CA TYR A 126 28.88 -4.12 -24.38
C TYR A 126 27.39 -3.78 -24.52
N PHE A 127 26.51 -4.71 -24.16
CA PHE A 127 25.07 -4.44 -24.11
C PHE A 127 24.73 -3.30 -23.13
N ALA A 128 25.31 -3.32 -21.93
CA ALA A 128 25.10 -2.27 -20.93
C ALA A 128 25.53 -0.90 -21.46
N ASP A 129 26.68 -0.82 -22.13
CA ASP A 129 27.18 0.42 -22.75
C ASP A 129 26.23 0.94 -23.83
N VAL A 130 25.72 0.06 -24.69
CA VAL A 130 24.75 0.42 -25.73
C VAL A 130 23.43 0.86 -25.11
N ALA A 131 22.90 0.09 -24.14
CA ALA A 131 21.65 0.41 -23.46
C ALA A 131 21.71 1.78 -22.76
N GLN A 132 22.83 2.07 -22.10
CA GLN A 132 23.07 3.37 -21.47
C GLN A 132 23.08 4.52 -22.48
N ARG A 133 23.72 4.34 -23.64
CA ARG A 133 23.70 5.35 -24.72
C ARG A 133 22.32 5.53 -25.34
N VAL A 134 21.55 4.45 -25.46
CA VAL A 134 20.15 4.51 -25.91
C VAL A 134 19.29 5.28 -24.91
N ALA A 135 19.46 5.04 -23.61
CA ALA A 135 18.77 5.79 -22.56
C ALA A 135 19.13 7.29 -22.60
N TRP A 136 20.40 7.64 -22.82
CA TRP A 136 20.81 9.04 -22.96
C TRP A 136 20.23 9.73 -24.20
N ALA A 137 20.04 9.00 -25.30
CA ALA A 137 19.48 9.53 -26.53
C ALA A 137 17.94 9.55 -26.53
N THR A 138 17.31 8.80 -25.62
CA THR A 138 15.85 8.60 -25.54
C THR A 138 15.37 8.97 -24.12
N PRO A 139 15.00 10.24 -23.86
CA PRO A 139 14.65 10.72 -22.53
C PRO A 139 13.57 9.88 -21.81
N GLU A 140 12.65 9.27 -22.54
CA GLU A 140 11.58 8.43 -22.01
C GLU A 140 12.12 7.13 -21.35
N LEU A 141 13.31 6.69 -21.77
CA LEU A 141 13.99 5.50 -21.27
C LEU A 141 15.01 5.82 -20.18
N ASP A 142 15.26 7.09 -19.87
CA ASP A 142 16.20 7.50 -18.84
C ASP A 142 15.56 7.39 -17.44
N PRO A 143 15.95 6.40 -16.61
CA PRO A 143 15.38 6.25 -15.28
C PRO A 143 15.75 7.43 -14.36
N THR A 144 16.77 8.22 -14.68
CA THR A 144 17.20 9.37 -13.87
C THR A 144 16.22 10.55 -13.94
N LEU A 145 15.38 10.58 -14.97
CA LEU A 145 14.32 11.58 -15.16
C LEU A 145 12.98 11.14 -14.57
N GLN A 146 12.87 9.89 -14.12
CA GLN A 146 11.64 9.34 -13.56
C GLN A 146 11.69 9.33 -12.03
N GLY A 147 10.76 10.03 -11.39
CA GLY A 147 10.64 10.04 -9.93
C GLY A 147 11.75 10.85 -9.24
N ARG A 148 12.48 10.22 -8.31
CA ARG A 148 13.50 10.90 -7.49
C ARG A 148 14.84 10.95 -8.23
N PRO A 149 15.44 12.14 -8.45
CA PRO A 149 16.71 12.25 -9.18
C PRO A 149 17.88 11.54 -8.50
N VAL A 150 18.83 11.06 -9.31
CA VAL A 150 20.06 10.40 -8.83
C VAL A 150 21.28 11.31 -8.79
N ASN A 151 21.27 12.41 -9.56
CA ASN A 151 22.35 13.40 -9.53
C ASN A 151 22.27 14.22 -8.23
N ALA A 152 23.41 14.39 -7.54
CA ALA A 152 23.44 15.05 -6.23
C ALA A 152 22.86 16.47 -6.21
N GLN A 153 23.15 17.28 -7.23
CA GLN A 153 22.63 18.64 -7.33
C GLN A 153 21.14 18.65 -7.65
N ALA A 154 20.71 17.82 -8.61
CA ALA A 154 19.30 17.68 -8.94
C ALA A 154 18.50 17.15 -7.73
N LEU A 155 19.11 16.27 -6.94
CA LEU A 155 18.51 15.71 -5.74
C LEU A 155 18.35 16.76 -4.64
N GLU A 156 19.32 17.63 -4.44
CA GLU A 156 19.20 18.74 -3.50
C GLU A 156 18.04 19.67 -3.87
N VAL A 157 17.95 20.04 -5.16
CA VAL A 157 16.83 20.85 -5.68
C VAL A 157 15.50 20.15 -5.49
N PHE A 158 15.42 18.86 -5.79
CA PHE A 158 14.22 18.05 -5.59
C PHE A 158 13.80 18.02 -4.12
N ASP A 159 14.73 17.78 -3.20
CA ASP A 159 14.44 17.75 -1.77
C ASP A 159 14.01 19.13 -1.25
N GLN A 160 14.59 20.22 -1.76
CA GLN A 160 14.15 21.59 -1.44
C GLN A 160 12.72 21.87 -1.93
N GLN A 161 12.40 21.52 -3.18
CA GLN A 161 11.05 21.66 -3.74
C GLN A 161 10.04 20.82 -2.97
N GLN A 162 10.39 19.58 -2.63
CA GLN A 162 9.53 18.69 -1.86
C GLN A 162 9.27 19.23 -0.45
N ARG A 163 10.28 19.81 0.21
CA ARG A 163 10.11 20.47 1.52
C ARG A 163 9.23 21.70 1.42
N ALA A 164 9.42 22.56 0.42
CA ALA A 164 8.59 23.74 0.20
C ALA A 164 7.12 23.36 -0.06
N SER A 165 6.88 22.38 -0.94
CA SER A 165 5.54 21.86 -1.22
C SER A 165 4.86 21.28 0.03
N ARG A 166 5.60 20.51 0.83
CA ARG A 166 5.10 20.00 2.13
C ARG A 166 4.79 21.14 3.11
N SER A 167 5.64 22.17 3.20
CA SER A 167 5.40 23.36 4.02
C SER A 167 4.07 24.01 3.68
N THR A 168 3.86 24.35 2.41
CA THR A 168 2.60 24.96 1.93
C THR A 168 1.39 24.06 2.20
N SER A 169 1.55 22.74 2.06
CA SER A 169 0.49 21.79 2.36
C SER A 169 0.12 21.81 3.84
N VAL A 170 1.12 21.77 4.73
CA VAL A 170 0.91 21.80 6.19
C VAL A 170 0.32 23.15 6.63
N GLU A 171 0.79 24.27 6.07
CA GLU A 171 0.25 25.60 6.35
C GLU A 171 -1.25 25.69 6.00
N SER A 172 -1.68 25.03 4.91
CA SER A 172 -3.09 24.98 4.53
C SER A 172 -3.96 24.25 5.56
N LEU A 173 -3.40 23.26 6.26
CA LEU A 173 -4.09 22.50 7.31
C LEU A 173 -4.33 23.34 8.57
N GLY A 174 -3.55 24.41 8.81
CA GLY A 174 -3.73 25.27 9.98
C GLY A 174 -5.12 25.92 10.09
N ARG A 175 -5.94 25.87 9.02
CA ARG A 175 -7.31 26.40 8.99
C ARG A 175 -8.32 25.51 9.70
N ASP A 176 -8.13 24.19 9.66
CA ASP A 176 -9.13 23.20 10.09
C ASP A 176 -8.53 22.00 10.84
N HIS A 177 -7.21 21.94 10.99
CA HIS A 177 -6.50 20.90 11.75
C HIS A 177 -5.71 21.48 12.91
N VAL A 178 -5.49 20.64 13.92
CA VAL A 178 -4.62 20.90 15.07
C VAL A 178 -3.75 19.68 15.34
N LEU A 179 -2.59 19.88 15.96
CA LEU A 179 -1.75 18.79 16.45
C LEU A 179 -2.05 18.54 17.93
N PHE A 180 -2.38 17.31 18.29
CA PHE A 180 -2.36 16.87 19.68
C PHE A 180 -0.97 16.40 20.06
N PHE A 181 -0.42 16.97 21.13
CA PHE A 181 0.85 16.59 21.70
C PHE A 181 0.63 15.99 23.10
N PHE A 182 0.67 14.66 23.18
CA PHE A 182 0.56 13.93 24.44
C PHE A 182 1.91 13.86 25.14
N TYR A 183 1.94 14.25 26.41
CA TYR A 183 3.17 14.33 27.19
C TYR A 183 2.96 13.95 28.65
N ARG A 184 4.08 13.74 29.36
CA ARG A 184 4.15 13.74 30.82
C ARG A 184 5.16 14.78 31.30
N SER A 185 4.91 15.40 32.45
CA SER A 185 5.78 16.44 33.00
C SER A 185 7.13 15.92 33.49
N ASP A 186 7.24 14.63 33.82
CA ASP A 186 8.47 13.96 34.23
C ASP A 186 9.22 13.25 33.08
N CYS A 187 8.76 13.41 31.85
CA CYS A 187 9.32 12.75 30.66
C CYS A 187 10.43 13.60 29.99
N PRO A 188 11.72 13.21 30.05
CA PRO A 188 12.82 14.00 29.50
C PRO A 188 12.73 14.16 27.96
N TYR A 189 12.27 13.13 27.25
CA TYR A 189 12.05 13.21 25.80
C TYR A 189 10.93 14.18 25.42
N CYS A 190 9.94 14.36 26.29
CA CYS A 190 8.85 15.30 26.08
C CYS A 190 9.35 16.74 26.20
N HIS A 191 10.20 17.02 27.20
CA HIS A 191 10.89 18.31 27.33
C HIS A 191 11.84 18.60 26.17
N ALA A 192 12.56 17.57 25.68
CA ALA A 192 13.44 17.73 24.52
C ALA A 192 12.68 18.03 23.22
N PHE A 193 11.46 17.50 23.09
CA PHE A 193 10.65 17.65 21.88
C PHE A 193 9.78 18.90 21.86
N ALA A 194 9.36 19.41 23.03
CA ALA A 194 8.50 20.58 23.15
C ALA A 194 8.99 21.81 22.35
N PRO A 195 10.28 22.22 22.40
CA PRO A 195 10.78 23.34 21.60
C PRO A 195 10.61 23.14 20.08
N THR A 196 10.78 21.90 19.60
CA THR A 196 10.59 21.58 18.17
C THR A 196 9.14 21.81 17.75
N LEU A 197 8.17 21.41 18.59
CA LEU A 197 6.75 21.64 18.31
C LEU A 197 6.37 23.12 18.34
N GLN A 198 6.95 23.92 19.24
CA GLN A 198 6.74 25.38 19.25
C GLN A 198 7.32 26.03 17.99
N ALA A 199 8.52 25.62 17.58
CA ALA A 199 9.13 26.08 16.34
C ALA A 199 8.34 25.65 15.11
N PHE A 200 7.65 24.49 15.18
CA PHE A 200 6.78 24.00 14.13
C PHE A 200 5.48 24.81 14.03
N GLU A 201 4.81 25.04 15.16
CA GLU A 201 3.60 25.86 15.25
C GLU A 201 3.84 27.29 14.74
N SER A 202 4.95 27.91 15.16
CA SER A 202 5.29 29.29 14.74
C SER A 202 5.63 29.43 13.26
N ARG A 203 6.23 28.41 12.63
CA ARG A 203 6.60 28.47 11.21
C ARG A 203 5.48 28.08 10.27
N HIS A 204 4.71 27.05 10.62
CA HIS A 204 3.71 26.46 9.73
C HIS A 204 2.27 26.83 10.10
N GLY A 205 2.04 27.52 11.22
CA GLY A 205 0.73 28.04 11.61
C GLY A 205 -0.30 26.99 12.03
N ILE A 206 0.09 25.72 12.17
CA ILE A 206 -0.77 24.66 12.70
C ILE A 206 -0.69 24.61 14.22
N GLN A 207 -1.83 24.85 14.87
CA GLN A 207 -1.88 24.97 16.33
C GLN A 207 -1.51 23.63 17.00
N VAL A 208 -0.69 23.69 18.04
CA VAL A 208 -0.35 22.53 18.87
C VAL A 208 -1.12 22.61 20.19
N VAL A 209 -1.96 21.61 20.45
CA VAL A 209 -2.69 21.43 21.70
C VAL A 209 -2.00 20.35 22.51
N ALA A 210 -1.31 20.77 23.57
CA ALA A 210 -0.63 19.88 24.49
C ALA A 210 -1.61 19.25 25.49
N VAL A 211 -1.54 17.92 25.64
CA VAL A 211 -2.36 17.12 26.54
C VAL A 211 -1.45 16.41 27.55
N SER A 212 -1.61 16.78 28.82
CA SER A 212 -0.86 16.21 29.93
C SER A 212 -1.52 14.93 30.43
N VAL A 213 -0.80 13.81 30.33
CA VAL A 213 -1.27 12.50 30.83
C VAL A 213 -1.17 12.41 32.36
N ASP A 214 -0.23 13.14 32.97
CA ASP A 214 0.01 13.17 34.41
C ASP A 214 -0.54 14.43 35.11
N GLY A 215 -1.18 15.34 34.36
CA GLY A 215 -1.70 16.62 34.85
C GLY A 215 -0.64 17.70 35.09
N GLY A 216 0.65 17.40 34.89
CA GLY A 216 1.74 18.34 35.12
C GLY A 216 1.97 19.33 33.96
N PRO A 217 2.67 20.45 34.22
CA PRO A 217 2.93 21.48 33.20
C PRO A 217 4.02 21.06 32.20
N MET A 218 4.04 21.72 31.04
CA MET A 218 5.12 21.63 30.05
C MET A 218 5.60 23.04 29.67
N PRO A 219 6.91 23.35 29.84
CA PRO A 219 7.48 24.60 29.36
C PRO A 219 7.15 24.85 27.89
N GLY A 220 6.76 26.07 27.57
CA GLY A 220 6.35 26.43 26.22
C GLY A 220 4.90 26.12 25.85
N PHE A 221 4.17 25.37 26.69
CA PHE A 221 2.75 25.05 26.51
C PHE A 221 1.91 25.49 27.72
N PRO A 222 1.75 26.80 27.97
CA PRO A 222 0.98 27.30 29.12
C PRO A 222 -0.52 27.00 29.03
N ARG A 223 -1.02 26.67 27.83
CA ARG A 223 -2.41 26.27 27.56
C ARG A 223 -2.60 24.74 27.55
N ALA A 224 -1.65 23.98 28.10
CA ALA A 224 -1.77 22.53 28.17
C ALA A 224 -3.01 22.14 28.98
N ARG A 225 -3.67 21.07 28.54
CA ARG A 225 -4.91 20.56 29.16
C ARG A 225 -4.62 19.20 29.79
N PRO A 226 -5.22 18.88 30.95
CA PRO A 226 -5.15 17.52 31.48
C PRO A 226 -5.87 16.55 30.53
N ASP A 227 -5.40 15.31 30.45
CA ASP A 227 -6.09 14.24 29.74
C ASP A 227 -7.49 14.05 30.33
N ASN A 228 -8.49 13.95 29.43
CA ASN A 228 -9.89 13.72 29.77
C ASN A 228 -10.35 12.31 29.34
N GLY A 229 -9.41 11.38 29.13
CA GLY A 229 -9.66 10.05 28.60
C GLY A 229 -9.38 9.91 27.10
N ILE A 230 -9.03 11.00 26.41
CA ILE A 230 -8.67 10.97 24.98
C ILE A 230 -7.38 10.18 24.74
N ALA A 231 -6.42 10.19 25.66
CA ALA A 231 -5.21 9.36 25.56
C ALA A 231 -5.57 7.87 25.52
N THR A 232 -6.52 7.43 26.36
CA THR A 232 -7.04 6.06 26.36
C THR A 232 -7.80 5.73 25.07
N ALA A 233 -8.66 6.65 24.60
CA ALA A 233 -9.45 6.46 23.39
C ALA A 233 -8.57 6.29 22.14
N LEU A 234 -7.47 7.03 22.05
CA LEU A 234 -6.47 6.97 20.97
C LEU A 234 -5.36 5.93 21.21
N LYS A 235 -5.46 5.14 22.30
CA LYS A 235 -4.50 4.11 22.69
C LYS A 235 -3.06 4.63 22.78
N VAL A 236 -2.88 5.81 23.38
CA VAL A 236 -1.56 6.40 23.62
C VAL A 236 -0.85 5.60 24.71
N THR A 237 0.07 4.72 24.31
CA THR A 237 0.86 3.88 25.24
C THR A 237 2.25 4.45 25.54
N GLN A 238 2.73 5.37 24.71
CA GLN A 238 4.07 5.96 24.82
C GLN A 238 4.00 7.47 24.61
N VAL A 239 4.80 8.21 25.37
CA VAL A 239 4.97 9.67 25.24
C VAL A 239 6.44 10.01 24.97
N PRO A 240 6.75 11.08 24.22
CA PRO A 240 5.82 11.99 23.56
C PRO A 240 5.08 11.35 22.37
N ALA A 241 3.81 11.72 22.15
CA ALA A 241 3.05 11.26 20.97
C ALA A 241 2.34 12.42 20.28
N VAL A 242 2.32 12.40 18.95
CA VAL A 242 1.71 13.44 18.12
C VAL A 242 0.63 12.85 17.24
N PHE A 243 -0.53 13.48 17.23
CA PHE A 243 -1.65 13.16 16.35
C PHE A 243 -2.09 14.40 15.60
N LEU A 244 -2.50 14.24 14.35
CA LEU A 244 -3.17 15.27 13.57
C LEU A 244 -4.67 15.08 13.74
N ALA A 245 -5.36 16.11 14.24
CA ALA A 245 -6.79 16.09 14.48
C ALA A 245 -7.49 17.14 13.61
N GLN A 246 -8.63 16.78 13.04
CA GLN A 246 -9.52 17.70 12.33
C GLN A 246 -10.80 17.87 13.17
N PRO A 247 -10.93 18.96 13.96
CA PRO A 247 -11.99 19.07 14.96
C PRO A 247 -13.42 18.97 14.39
N TYR A 248 -13.66 19.52 13.21
CA TYR A 248 -15.01 19.53 12.61
C TYR A 248 -15.50 18.14 12.19
N THR A 249 -14.59 17.23 11.81
CA THR A 249 -14.96 15.88 11.34
C THR A 249 -14.70 14.82 12.41
N GLY A 250 -13.97 15.16 13.46
CA GLY A 250 -13.52 14.23 14.48
C GLY A 250 -12.45 13.25 14.00
N LYS A 251 -11.89 13.42 12.79
CA LYS A 251 -10.82 12.57 12.27
C LYS A 251 -9.52 12.85 13.03
N ILE A 252 -8.89 11.80 13.54
CA ILE A 252 -7.63 11.87 14.27
C ILE A 252 -6.70 10.77 13.74
N THR A 253 -5.52 11.16 13.31
CA THR A 253 -4.53 10.27 12.67
C THR A 253 -3.18 10.38 13.39
N PRO A 254 -2.53 9.28 13.77
CA PRO A 254 -1.21 9.31 14.42
C PRO A 254 -0.15 9.84 13.45
N ILE A 255 0.68 10.76 13.92
CA ILE A 255 1.86 11.28 13.20
C ILE A 255 3.13 10.58 13.68
N GLY A 256 3.25 10.34 14.97
CA GLY A 256 4.38 9.59 15.48
C GLY A 256 4.50 9.58 16.99
N PHE A 257 5.39 8.72 17.45
CA PHE A 257 5.73 8.50 18.84
C PHE A 257 7.24 8.73 19.01
N GLY A 258 7.65 9.34 20.11
CA GLY A 258 9.02 9.75 20.36
C GLY A 258 9.37 11.14 19.79
N VAL A 259 10.65 11.50 19.92
CA VAL A 259 11.17 12.79 19.44
C VAL A 259 11.28 12.76 17.93
N LEU A 260 10.70 13.76 17.26
CA LEU A 260 10.80 13.93 15.81
C LEU A 260 11.51 15.24 15.49
N SER A 261 12.30 15.22 14.42
CA SER A 261 12.76 16.46 13.78
C SER A 261 11.59 17.16 13.08
N GLU A 262 11.76 18.45 12.83
CA GLU A 262 10.77 19.22 12.07
C GLU A 262 10.56 18.67 10.66
N SER A 263 11.62 18.24 9.97
CA SER A 263 11.52 17.62 8.65
C SER A 263 10.69 16.34 8.68
N GLN A 264 10.81 15.54 9.75
CA GLN A 264 9.98 14.35 9.93
C GLN A 264 8.52 14.71 10.20
N LEU A 265 8.25 15.76 10.99
CA LEU A 265 6.89 16.26 11.19
C LEU A 265 6.26 16.72 9.87
N LEU A 266 6.96 17.56 9.10
CA LEU A 266 6.51 18.04 7.80
C LEU A 266 6.19 16.89 6.84
N GLU A 267 7.12 15.93 6.72
CA GLU A 267 6.95 14.78 5.84
C GLU A 267 5.75 13.92 6.24
N ARG A 268 5.63 13.57 7.52
CA ARG A 268 4.57 12.69 7.99
C ARG A 268 3.20 13.36 7.92
N ILE A 269 3.08 14.61 8.36
CA ILE A 269 1.82 15.36 8.32
C ILE A 269 1.35 15.50 6.87
N ALA A 270 2.21 15.98 5.96
CA ALA A 270 1.84 16.13 4.55
C ALA A 270 1.49 14.80 3.87
N THR A 271 2.13 13.70 4.28
CA THR A 271 1.84 12.36 3.75
C THR A 271 0.46 11.89 4.22
N VAL A 272 0.17 11.93 5.52
CA VAL A 272 -1.09 11.41 6.07
C VAL A 272 -2.30 12.28 5.72
N SER A 273 -2.11 13.58 5.49
CA SER A 273 -3.18 14.49 5.09
C SER A 273 -3.50 14.41 3.59
N SER A 274 -2.68 13.70 2.80
CA SER A 274 -2.92 13.52 1.38
C SER A 274 -4.02 12.47 1.13
N PRO A 275 -4.83 12.59 0.06
CA PRO A 275 -5.84 11.59 -0.28
C PRO A 275 -5.26 10.17 -0.42
N ASN A 276 -4.06 10.06 -0.99
CA ASN A 276 -3.35 8.78 -1.11
C ASN A 276 -2.94 8.24 0.26
N GLY A 277 -2.43 9.09 1.15
CA GLY A 277 -2.05 8.69 2.51
C GLY A 277 -3.24 8.14 3.31
N GLU A 278 -4.40 8.79 3.24
CA GLU A 278 -5.62 8.31 3.91
C GLU A 278 -6.10 6.97 3.31
N ALA A 279 -5.98 6.78 1.99
CA ALA A 279 -6.38 5.55 1.32
C ALA A 279 -5.45 4.35 1.63
N MET A 280 -4.15 4.59 1.88
CA MET A 280 -3.18 3.52 2.11
C MET A 280 -3.32 2.84 3.48
N LEU A 281 -3.72 3.59 4.52
CA LEU A 281 -3.87 3.06 5.89
C LEU A 281 -5.14 3.59 6.59
N PRO A 282 -6.34 3.22 6.11
CA PRO A 282 -7.59 3.77 6.65
C PRO A 282 -7.83 3.40 8.11
N SER A 283 -7.28 2.28 8.59
CA SER A 283 -7.39 1.83 9.99
C SER A 283 -6.57 2.67 10.97
N ALA A 284 -5.62 3.47 10.48
CA ALA A 284 -4.82 4.36 11.33
C ALA A 284 -5.62 5.60 11.77
N THR A 285 -6.65 5.98 11.02
CA THR A 285 -7.48 7.16 11.32
C THR A 285 -8.68 6.75 12.17
N GLN A 286 -8.75 7.30 13.38
CA GLN A 286 -9.90 7.14 14.26
C GLN A 286 -10.85 8.33 14.10
N ARG A 287 -12.16 8.08 14.13
CA ARG A 287 -13.15 9.15 14.26
C ARG A 287 -13.66 9.17 15.69
N LEU A 288 -13.43 10.28 16.39
CA LEU A 288 -14.02 10.55 17.69
C LEU A 288 -15.08 11.63 17.54
N ALA A 289 -16.28 11.38 18.06
CA ALA A 289 -17.27 12.43 18.24
C ALA A 289 -16.73 13.39 19.31
N LEU A 290 -16.33 14.59 18.92
CA LEU A 290 -16.00 15.64 19.87
C LEU A 290 -17.33 16.17 20.45
N PRO A 291 -17.46 16.25 21.78
CA PRO A 291 -18.68 16.72 22.45
C PRO A 291 -18.97 18.20 22.18
#